data_AF-A0A1H5Z273-F1
#
_entry.id   AF-A0A1H5Z273-F1
#
_cell.length_a   1.000
_cell.length_b   1.000
_cell.length_c   1.000
_cell.angle_alpha   90.00
_cell.angle_beta   90.00
_cell.angle_gamma   90.00
#
_symmetry.space_group_name_H-M   'P 1'
#
loop_
_entity.id
_entity.type
_entity.pdbx_description
1 polymer ?
#
loop_
_entity_poly.entity_id
_entity_poly.type
_entity_poly.pdbx_seq_one_letter_code
_entity_poly.pdbx_strand_id
1 'polypeptide(L)' 'MYVIRLPDGTLRVPTSATTDDGRIIGQGYVEVGPGDPDYDRLLRQSLTEEELEEKRRGWREGDEALLREFEEWKATQAED' A
#
# COMPACT_ATOMS: atom_id res chain seq x y z
N MET A 1 1.37 0.06 -2.21
CA MET A 1 0.84 -1.29 -1.92
C MET A 1 1.94 -2.11 -1.25
N TYR A 2 1.61 -3.14 -0.46
CA TYR A 2 2.58 -3.95 0.30
C TYR A 2 2.43 -5.43 -0.06
N VAL A 3 3.49 -6.23 0.08
CA VAL A 3 3.34 -7.70 0.06
C VAL A 3 2.72 -8.13 1.38
N ILE A 4 1.66 -8.94 1.34
CA ILE A 4 0.89 -9.32 2.53
C ILE A 4 0.97 -10.83 2.71
N ARG A 5 1.46 -11.27 3.87
CA ARG A 5 1.45 -12.66 4.32
C ARG A 5 0.07 -13.00 4.87
N LEU A 6 -0.58 -13.99 4.28
CA LEU A 6 -1.84 -14.54 4.76
C LEU A 6 -1.60 -15.71 5.74
N PRO A 7 -2.58 -16.05 6.60
CA PRO A 7 -2.45 -17.14 7.57
C PRO A 7 -2.25 -18.53 6.97
N ASP A 8 -2.68 -18.73 5.71
CA ASP A 8 -2.54 -20.00 4.98
C ASP A 8 -1.15 -20.18 4.35
N GLY A 9 -0.24 -19.20 4.53
CA GLY A 9 1.10 -19.22 3.97
C GLY A 9 1.18 -18.75 2.52
N THR A 10 0.12 -18.18 1.95
CA THR A 10 0.20 -17.48 0.67
C THR A 10 0.56 -16.00 0.86
N LEU A 11 1.14 -15.40 -0.18
CA LEU A 11 1.44 -13.97 -0.24
C LEU A 11 0.51 -13.28 -1.23
N ARG A 12 -0.13 -12.19 -0.82
CA ARG A 12 -0.72 -11.23 -1.76
C ARG A 12 0.34 -10.24 -2.20
N VAL A 13 0.70 -10.31 -3.48
CA VAL A 13 1.75 -9.49 -4.08
C VAL A 13 1.10 -8.41 -4.95
N PRO A 14 1.45 -7.13 -4.77
CA PRO A 14 0.96 -6.06 -5.64
C PRO A 14 1.36 -6.31 -7.09
N THR A 15 0.41 -6.19 -8.00
CA THR A 15 0.64 -6.23 -9.44
C THR A 15 -0.01 -5.05 -10.13
N SER A 16 0.59 -4.62 -11.23
CA SER A 16 0.01 -3.60 -12.11
C SER A 16 -0.30 -4.24 -13.45
N ALA A 17 -1.52 -4.05 -13.93
CA ALA A 17 -1.86 -4.38 -15.30
C ALA A 17 -1.41 -3.22 -16.20
N THR A 18 -0.65 -3.52 -17.26
CA THR A 18 -0.15 -2.53 -18.22
C THR A 18 -0.61 -2.86 -19.63
N THR A 19 -0.76 -1.83 -20.47
CA THR A 19 -0.86 -1.97 -21.92
C THR A 19 0.47 -2.37 -22.55
N ASP A 20 0.45 -2.77 -23.82
CA ASP A 20 1.66 -3.12 -24.59
C ASP A 20 2.66 -1.95 -24.71
N ASP A 21 2.17 -0.70 -24.66
CA ASP A 21 3.01 0.51 -24.63
C ASP A 21 3.40 0.97 -23.20
N GLY A 22 3.15 0.13 -22.20
CA GLY A 22 3.64 0.30 -20.82
C GLY A 22 2.80 1.22 -19.94
N ARG A 23 1.61 1.67 -20.38
CA ARG A 23 0.72 2.47 -19.53
C ARG A 23 -0.01 1.58 -18.53
N ILE A 24 -0.07 2.01 -17.26
CA ILE A 24 -0.80 1.29 -16.22
C ILE A 24 -2.31 1.48 -16.44
N ILE A 25 -3.04 0.38 -16.54
CA ILE A 25 -4.51 0.34 -16.70
C ILE A 25 -5.23 -0.15 -15.45
N GLY A 26 -4.50 -0.71 -14.48
CA GLY A 26 -5.05 -1.15 -13.21
C GLY A 26 -4.00 -1.60 -12.23
N GLN A 27 -4.37 -1.64 -10.96
CA GLN A 27 -3.57 -2.22 -9.87
C GLN A 27 -4.40 -3.25 -9.11
N GLY A 28 -3.74 -4.29 -8.62
CA GLY A 28 -4.40 -5.37 -7.89
C GLY A 28 -3.40 -6.22 -7.11
N TYR A 29 -3.88 -7.34 -6.61
CA TYR A 29 -3.06 -8.32 -5.93
C TYR A 29 -3.15 -9.66 -6.67
N VAL A 30 -2.04 -10.37 -6.70
CA VAL A 30 -1.99 -11.78 -7.10
C VAL A 30 -1.52 -12.62 -5.91
N GLU A 31 -2.00 -13.85 -5.84
CA GLU A 31 -1.61 -14.79 -4.78
C GLU A 31 -0.39 -15.60 -5.25
N VAL A 32 0.63 -15.64 -4.40
CA VAL A 32 1.90 -16.33 -4.63
C VAL A 32 2.10 -17.32 -3.50
N GLY A 33 2.24 -18.60 -3.85
CA GLY A 33 2.44 -19.68 -2.88
C GLY A 33 3.91 -20.07 -2.69
N PRO A 34 4.23 -20.92 -1.70
CA PRO A 34 5.61 -21.34 -1.38
C PRO A 34 6.40 -22.01 -2.51
N GLY A 35 5.73 -22.50 -3.55
CA GLY A 35 6.38 -23.11 -4.71
C GLY A 35 6.91 -22.10 -5.74
N ASP A 36 6.62 -20.81 -5.58
CA ASP A 36 7.09 -19.77 -6.49
C ASP A 36 8.58 -19.44 -6.25
N PRO A 37 9.42 -19.32 -7.29
CA PRO A 37 10.85 -18.99 -7.15
C PRO A 37 11.13 -17.71 -6.37
N ASP A 38 10.22 -16.73 -6.43
CA ASP A 38 10.35 -15.46 -5.74
C ASP A 38 9.76 -15.49 -4.32
N TYR A 39 9.10 -16.57 -3.91
CA TYR A 39 8.35 -16.62 -2.66
C TYR A 39 9.21 -16.24 -1.45
N ASP A 40 10.38 -16.84 -1.26
CA ASP A 40 11.25 -16.55 -0.10
C ASP A 40 11.73 -15.11 -0.07
N ARG A 41 11.98 -14.52 -1.25
CA ARG A 41 12.37 -13.12 -1.38
C ARG A 41 11.22 -12.21 -0.96
N LEU A 42 10.01 -12.50 -1.45
CA LEU A 42 8.80 -11.75 -1.17
C LEU A 42 8.38 -11.91 0.30
N LEU A 43 8.53 -13.10 0.88
CA LEU A 43 8.20 -13.39 2.28
C LEU A 43 9.01 -12.51 3.23
N ARG A 44 10.31 -12.32 2.98
CA ARG A 44 11.17 -11.43 3.77
C ARG A 44 10.74 -9.96 3.75
N GLN A 45 9.98 -9.56 2.73
CA GLN A 45 9.48 -8.19 2.55
C GLN A 45 7.99 -8.07 2.89
N SER A 46 7.36 -9.18 3.29
CA SER A 46 5.93 -9.22 3.56
C SER A 46 5.58 -8.69 4.95
N LEU A 47 4.41 -8.09 5.03
CA LEU A 47 3.75 -7.71 6.28
C LEU A 47 2.63 -8.70 6.58
N THR A 48 2.32 -8.93 7.85
CA THR A 48 1.05 -9.55 8.23
C THR A 48 -0.11 -8.60 7.96
N GLU A 49 -1.34 -9.13 7.97
CA GLU A 49 -2.55 -8.32 7.87
C GLU A 49 -2.68 -7.31 9.02
N GLU A 50 -2.28 -7.72 10.23
CA GLU A 50 -2.26 -6.87 11.42
C GLU A 50 -1.26 -5.70 11.28
N GLU A 51 -0.01 -5.99 10.89
CA GLU A 51 1.02 -4.97 10.65
C GLU A 51 0.59 -3.96 9.55
N LEU A 52 -0.13 -4.45 8.53
CA LEU A 52 -0.69 -3.59 7.50
C LEU A 52 -1.81 -2.69 8.05
N GLU A 53 -2.67 -3.21 8.92
CA GLU A 53 -3.73 -2.42 9.56
C GLU A 53 -3.16 -1.32 10.46
N GLU A 54 -2.12 -1.62 11.24
CA GLU A 54 -1.40 -0.63 12.04
C GLU A 54 -0.83 0.48 11.16
N LYS A 55 -0.17 0.13 10.06
CA LYS A 55 0.33 1.13 9.09
C LYS A 55 -0.79 1.98 8.51
N ARG A 56 -1.93 1.38 8.13
CA ARG A 56 -3.09 2.11 7.63
C ARG A 56 -3.66 3.07 8.67
N ARG A 57 -3.66 2.68 9.94
CA ARG A 57 -4.08 3.56 11.03
C ARG A 57 -3.15 4.77 11.13
N GLY A 58 -1.85 4.56 11.18
CA GLY A 58 -0.88 5.67 11.23
C GLY A 58 -0.97 6.60 10.02
N TRP A 59 -1.24 6.07 8.83
CA TRP A 59 -1.47 6.89 7.64
C TRP A 59 -2.71 7.77 7.76
N ARG A 60 -3.84 7.23 8.24
CA ARG A 60 -5.07 8.02 8.43
C ARG A 60 -4.90 9.12 9.48
N GLU A 61 -4.22 8.81 10.58
CA GLU A 61 -3.94 9.79 11.64
C GLU A 61 -3.00 10.91 11.13
N GLY A 62 -1.98 10.55 10.35
CA GLY A 62 -1.08 11.53 9.72
C GLY A 62 -1.78 12.38 8.65
N ASP A 63 -2.68 11.78 7.86
CA ASP A 63 -3.46 12.48 6.83
C ASP A 63 -4.41 13.52 7.45
N GLU A 64 -5.04 13.21 8.60
CA GLU A 64 -5.87 14.18 9.32
C GLU A 64 -5.07 15.39 9.83
N ALA A 65 -3.85 15.15 10.33
CA ALA A 65 -2.95 16.22 10.74
C ALA A 65 -2.53 17.10 9.56
N LEU A 66 -2.18 16.49 8.42
CA LEU A 66 -1.81 17.19 7.19
C LEU A 66 -2.98 18.01 6.63
N LEU A 67 -4.19 17.45 6.65
CA LEU A 67 -5.40 18.16 6.21
C LEU A 67 -5.64 19.41 7.07
N ARG A 68 -5.47 19.31 8.39
CA ARG A 68 -5.61 20.45 9.30
C ARG A 68 -4.60 21.56 8.98
N GLU A 69 -3.33 21.22 8.82
CA GLU A 69 -2.27 22.18 8.45
C GLU A 69 -2.61 22.86 7.12
N PHE A 70 -3.12 22.10 6.15
CA PHE A 70 -3.52 22.64 4.85
C PHE A 70 -4.72 23.59 4.95
N GLU A 71 -5.74 23.28 5.77
CA GLU A 71 -6.87 24.19 6.02
C GLU A 71 -6.43 25.48 6.73
N GLU A 72 -5.52 25.41 7.70
CA GLU A 72 -4.93 26.57 8.37
C GLU A 72 -4.14 27.45 7.38
N TRP A 73 -3.32 26.82 6.53
CA TRP A 73 -2.59 27.53 5.47
C TRP A 73 -3.55 28.23 4.50
N LYS A 74 -4.61 27.56 4.04
CA LYS A 74 -5.62 28.16 3.16
C LYS A 74 -6.31 29.36 3.80
N ALA A 75 -6.64 29.28 5.10
CA ALA A 75 -7.25 30.39 5.82
C ALA A 75 -6.32 31.61 5.82
N THR A 76 -5.02 31.38 6.06
CA THR A 76 -4.00 32.42 6.01
C THR A 76 -3.88 33.07 4.61
N GLN A 77 -4.01 32.28 3.54
CA GLN A 77 -3.98 32.80 2.16
C GLN A 77 -5.25 33.54 1.75
N ALA A 78 -6.37 33.36 2.44
CA ALA A 78 -7.63 34.03 2.16
C ALA A 78 -7.77 35.38 2.89
N GLU A 79 -6.92 35.64 3.89
CA GLU A 79 -6.87 36.88 4.66
C GLU A 79 -5.90 37.93 4.08
N ASP A 80 -5.09 37.58 3.06
CA ASP A 80 -4.27 38.47 2.21
C ASP A 80 -4.98 38.82 0.88
#